data_AF-A0A9E5ASC9-F1
#
_entry.id   AF-A0A9E5ASC9-F1
#
_cell.length_a   1.000
_cell.length_b   1.000
_cell.length_c   1.000
_cell.angle_alpha   90.00
_cell.angle_beta   90.00
_cell.angle_gamma   90.00
#
_symmetry.space_group_name_H-M   'P 1'
#
loop_
_entity.id
_entity.type
_entity.pdbx_description
1 polymer ?
#
loop_
_entity_poly.entity_id
_entity_poly.type
_entity_poly.pdbx_seq_one_letter_code
_entity_poly.pdbx_strand_id
1 'polypeptide(L)'
;MEHQAYLWLWPVLGSFVSLLCLYFSLRAARRRRFVADVPTSKTTGVFIGLVELKGTAEAEEPLASFLAGTPCICYTWSVEEHWSRTVTETYTDSQGRTQTRTRHESGWKTVANGGEEIPFYLQDDCGVIRIQPAHAKIEPATVFDTTCGRSDALYYGKGPTCAVADSDHRRHFVERAVPLHGTIYVMGQARERKDVVAAEIAHDGKELMFLISTRTEEQVSSGLHGTFWLVGLLGLMLCVAGFVGRDVAIQCDPQSFNATYLFEGSGFLFVWFVGWFWMVYNSMIDLRQRVRQAWANVDVQLKRRYDLIPNLVRAVEGMRDHEQKLQTELARLRTQLQATPPGEPGPDHQACSVTMTTVVERYPELRANESFLNLQKNLVDTEQRIALARSYFNDIAMFYNTRFQTIPDRYIAALGTMKPQVLMAANDFERAPLRVNLAT
;
A
#
# COMPACT_ATOMS: atom_id res chain seq x y z
N MET A 1 -18.08 -35.10 40.02
CA MET A 1 -18.27 -33.67 40.34
C MET A 1 -17.17 -32.79 39.74
N GLU A 2 -15.93 -33.25 39.60
CA GLU A 2 -14.84 -32.43 39.01
C GLU A 2 -15.05 -32.04 37.54
N HIS A 3 -15.67 -32.89 36.70
CA HIS A 3 -15.95 -32.54 35.29
C HIS A 3 -16.98 -31.43 35.10
N GLN A 4 -17.88 -31.18 36.06
CA GLN A 4 -18.85 -30.09 35.97
C GLN A 4 -18.22 -28.72 36.30
N ALA A 5 -17.13 -28.70 37.06
CA ALA A 5 -16.45 -27.48 37.49
C ALA A 5 -15.77 -26.71 36.34
N TYR A 6 -15.60 -27.33 35.16
CA TYR A 6 -14.93 -26.74 34.00
C TYR A 6 -15.88 -26.39 32.84
N LEU A 7 -17.18 -26.65 32.97
CA LEU A 7 -18.15 -26.42 31.89
C LEU A 7 -18.36 -24.93 31.58
N TRP A 8 -18.11 -24.04 32.54
CA TRP A 8 -18.12 -22.59 32.32
C TRP A 8 -16.94 -22.10 31.47
N LEU A 9 -15.87 -22.90 31.32
CA LEU A 9 -14.73 -22.53 30.47
C LEU A 9 -15.07 -22.56 28.98
N TRP A 10 -16.06 -23.36 28.56
CA TRP A 10 -16.43 -23.50 27.15
C TRP A 10 -16.98 -22.19 26.54
N PRO A 11 -17.97 -21.52 27.15
CA PRO A 11 -18.41 -20.20 26.68
C PRO A 11 -17.30 -19.15 26.79
N VAL A 12 -16.50 -19.16 27.85
CA VAL A 12 -15.42 -18.18 28.04
C VAL A 12 -14.35 -18.32 26.94
N LEU A 13 -13.94 -19.55 26.63
CA LEU A 13 -12.99 -19.84 25.56
C LEU A 13 -13.58 -19.47 24.19
N GLY A 14 -14.84 -19.85 23.93
CA GLY A 14 -15.56 -19.50 22.70
C GLY A 14 -15.65 -17.99 22.49
N SER A 15 -16.01 -17.24 23.52
CA SER A 15 -16.08 -15.77 23.50
C SER A 15 -14.70 -15.13 23.35
N PHE A 16 -13.66 -15.67 23.98
CA PHE A 16 -12.29 -15.15 23.81
C PHE A 16 -11.80 -15.32 22.36
N VAL A 17 -12.00 -16.52 21.78
CA VAL A 17 -11.62 -16.79 20.39
C VAL A 17 -12.48 -16.00 19.41
N SER A 18 -13.78 -15.80 19.70
CA SER A 18 -14.65 -14.97 18.86
C SER A 18 -14.22 -13.50 18.87
N LEU A 19 -13.81 -12.94 20.01
CA LEU A 19 -13.25 -11.59 20.11
C LEU A 19 -11.93 -11.45 19.32
N LEU A 20 -11.08 -12.47 19.35
CA LEU A 20 -9.86 -12.51 18.55
C LEU A 20 -10.17 -12.55 17.05
N CYS A 21 -11.16 -13.36 16.63
CA CYS A 21 -11.66 -13.36 15.26
C CYS A 21 -12.24 -12.00 14.86
N LEU A 22 -13.03 -11.38 15.74
CA LEU A 22 -13.59 -10.05 15.51
C LEU A 22 -12.49 -9.00 15.29
N TYR A 23 -11.45 -9.02 16.13
CA TYR A 23 -10.28 -8.14 15.96
C TYR A 23 -9.62 -8.34 14.60
N PHE A 24 -9.35 -9.59 14.19
CA PHE A 24 -8.72 -9.88 12.90
C PHE A 24 -9.61 -9.52 11.70
N SER A 25 -10.92 -9.74 11.82
CA SER A 25 -11.91 -9.33 10.82
C SER A 25 -11.88 -7.80 10.64
N LEU A 26 -12.06 -7.04 11.72
CA LEU A 26 -12.02 -5.57 11.67
C LEU A 26 -10.66 -5.04 11.21
N ARG A 27 -9.55 -5.69 11.59
CA ARG A 27 -8.20 -5.35 11.10
C ARG A 27 -8.07 -5.57 9.59
N ALA A 28 -8.63 -6.64 9.05
CA ALA A 28 -8.64 -6.89 7.60
C ALA A 28 -9.46 -5.84 6.86
N ALA A 29 -10.65 -5.48 7.37
CA ALA A 29 -11.46 -4.42 6.79
C ALA A 29 -10.77 -3.05 6.83
N ARG A 30 -10.10 -2.71 7.95
CA ARG A 30 -9.35 -1.45 8.09
C ARG A 30 -8.23 -1.36 7.06
N ARG A 31 -7.49 -2.46 6.88
CA ARG A 31 -6.42 -2.55 5.86
C ARG A 31 -6.98 -2.44 4.44
N ARG A 32 -8.11 -3.09 4.15
CA ARG A 32 -8.75 -3.00 2.83
C ARG A 32 -9.16 -1.57 2.49
N ARG A 33 -9.79 -0.87 3.44
CA ARG A 33 -10.17 0.53 3.24
C ARG A 33 -8.96 1.40 3.02
N PHE A 34 -7.91 1.20 3.83
CA PHE A 34 -6.65 1.92 3.66
C PHE A 34 -6.08 1.78 2.25
N VAL A 35 -6.04 0.56 1.69
CA VAL A 35 -5.63 0.33 0.29
C VAL A 35 -6.54 1.11 -0.67
N ALA A 36 -7.86 0.99 -0.52
CA ALA A 36 -8.82 1.64 -1.41
C ALA A 36 -8.82 3.18 -1.30
N ASP A 37 -8.42 3.76 -0.17
CA ASP A 37 -8.52 5.20 0.13
C ASP A 37 -7.31 6.02 -0.33
N VAL A 38 -6.28 5.37 -0.88
CA VAL A 38 -5.04 6.02 -1.34
C VAL A 38 -4.99 5.98 -2.86
N PRO A 39 -5.18 7.11 -3.56
CA PRO A 39 -5.10 7.09 -5.00
C PRO A 39 -3.67 6.84 -5.47
N THR A 40 -3.55 6.13 -6.60
CA THR A 40 -2.28 5.91 -7.27
C THR A 40 -1.68 7.26 -7.70
N SER A 41 -0.47 7.55 -7.22
CA SER A 41 0.32 8.72 -7.59
C SER A 41 1.28 8.37 -8.73
N LYS A 42 1.61 9.36 -9.55
CA LYS A 42 2.70 9.27 -10.54
C LYS A 42 4.04 9.51 -9.86
N THR A 43 5.10 8.80 -10.26
CA THR A 43 6.42 8.84 -9.61
C THR A 43 7.01 10.25 -9.52
N THR A 44 6.95 11.03 -10.60
CA THR A 44 7.43 12.43 -10.65
C THR A 44 6.58 13.39 -9.80
N GLY A 45 5.32 13.02 -9.53
CA GLY A 45 4.35 13.79 -8.75
C GLY A 45 4.24 13.33 -7.29
N VAL A 46 5.17 12.50 -6.80
CA VAL A 46 5.13 12.04 -5.41
C VAL A 46 5.40 13.21 -4.45
N PHE A 47 4.40 13.50 -3.63
CA PHE A 47 4.52 14.43 -2.50
C PHE A 47 4.82 13.67 -1.22
N ILE A 48 5.48 14.33 -0.27
CA ILE A 48 5.73 13.79 1.06
C ILE A 48 4.41 13.41 1.72
N GLY A 49 4.32 12.17 2.21
CA GLY A 49 3.05 11.60 2.65
C GLY A 49 2.90 10.14 2.27
N LEU A 50 1.80 9.53 2.68
CA LEU A 50 1.46 8.18 2.24
C LEU A 50 1.03 8.22 0.78
N VAL A 51 1.64 7.36 -0.04
CA VAL A 51 1.36 7.24 -1.46
C VAL A 51 1.17 5.79 -1.87
N GLU A 52 0.40 5.61 -2.93
CA GLU A 52 0.31 4.37 -3.70
C GLU A 52 0.99 4.60 -5.06
N LEU A 53 1.79 3.64 -5.51
CA LEU A 53 2.50 3.70 -6.77
C LEU A 53 2.38 2.37 -7.52
N LYS A 54 2.35 2.45 -8.85
CA LYS A 54 2.33 1.29 -9.76
C LYS A 54 3.38 1.53 -10.84
N GLY A 55 4.21 0.53 -11.12
CA GLY A 55 5.31 0.71 -12.08
C GLY A 55 6.16 -0.56 -12.26
N THR A 56 7.22 -0.45 -13.05
CA THR A 56 8.22 -1.50 -13.22
C THR A 56 9.33 -1.36 -12.20
N ALA A 57 9.81 -2.49 -11.70
CA ALA A 57 10.86 -2.55 -10.71
C ALA A 57 12.23 -2.56 -11.43
N GLU A 58 13.05 -1.54 -11.18
CA GLU A 58 14.33 -1.28 -11.85
C GLU A 58 15.49 -1.23 -10.85
N ALA A 59 16.64 -1.76 -11.22
CA ALA A 59 17.86 -1.70 -10.41
C ALA A 59 19.10 -1.70 -11.31
N GLU A 60 20.11 -0.90 -10.96
CA GLU A 60 21.39 -0.85 -11.69
C GLU A 60 22.19 -2.15 -11.51
N GLU A 61 22.25 -2.66 -10.27
CA GLU A 61 22.93 -3.90 -9.90
C GLU A 61 21.91 -4.89 -9.32
N PRO A 62 21.18 -5.65 -10.17
CA PRO A 62 20.18 -6.60 -9.69
C PRO A 62 20.82 -7.82 -9.02
N LEU A 63 20.10 -8.41 -8.06
CA LEU A 63 20.44 -9.70 -7.46
C LEU A 63 20.15 -10.84 -8.44
N ALA A 64 20.89 -11.94 -8.32
CA ALA A 64 20.51 -13.21 -8.94
C ALA A 64 19.84 -14.10 -7.89
N SER A 65 18.62 -14.55 -8.14
CA SER A 65 17.90 -15.42 -7.21
C SER A 65 18.63 -16.75 -7.01
N PHE A 66 18.59 -17.32 -5.80
CA PHE A 66 19.40 -18.47 -5.43
C PHE A 66 19.03 -19.75 -6.18
N LEU A 67 17.73 -20.06 -6.33
CA LEU A 67 17.26 -21.29 -6.98
C LEU A 67 17.07 -21.10 -8.49
N ALA A 68 16.31 -20.09 -8.91
CA ALA A 68 16.01 -19.85 -10.33
C ALA A 68 17.15 -19.16 -11.10
N GLY A 69 18.07 -18.46 -10.42
CA GLY A 69 19.16 -17.72 -11.07
C GLY A 69 18.67 -16.50 -11.86
N THR A 70 17.45 -16.03 -11.63
CA THR A 70 16.84 -14.93 -12.40
C THR A 70 17.21 -13.57 -11.80
N PRO A 71 17.43 -12.53 -12.61
CA PRO A 71 17.61 -11.16 -12.13
C PRO A 71 16.39 -10.66 -11.34
N CYS A 72 16.63 -10.16 -10.12
CA CYS A 72 15.59 -9.76 -9.19
C CYS A 72 16.06 -8.65 -8.25
N ILE A 73 15.11 -8.00 -7.59
CA ILE A 73 15.36 -6.94 -6.59
C ILE A 73 15.37 -7.50 -5.17
N CYS A 74 14.57 -8.52 -4.95
CA CYS A 74 14.60 -9.30 -3.72
C CYS A 74 14.13 -10.72 -4.01
N TYR A 75 14.61 -11.65 -3.21
CA TYR A 75 14.18 -13.03 -3.26
C TYR A 75 14.20 -13.65 -1.87
N THR A 76 13.34 -14.65 -1.67
CA THR A 76 13.32 -15.53 -0.50
C THR A 76 13.18 -16.95 -0.98
N TRP A 77 13.90 -17.87 -0.36
CA TRP A 77 13.85 -19.29 -0.70
C TRP A 77 13.78 -20.16 0.54
N SER A 78 13.17 -21.32 0.39
CA SER A 78 13.10 -22.36 1.41
C SER A 78 13.26 -23.73 0.78
N VAL A 79 14.00 -24.59 1.47
CA VAL A 79 14.11 -26.01 1.18
C VAL A 79 13.48 -26.76 2.34
N GLU A 80 12.47 -27.56 2.03
CA GLU A 80 11.82 -28.45 2.99
C GLU A 80 12.16 -29.89 2.65
N GLU A 81 12.40 -30.71 3.68
CA GLU A 81 12.63 -32.14 3.53
C GLU A 81 11.48 -32.91 4.15
N HIS A 82 10.98 -33.88 3.40
CA HIS A 82 9.94 -34.77 3.88
C HIS A 82 10.56 -35.87 4.75
N TRP A 83 9.87 -36.19 5.82
CA TRP A 83 10.21 -37.29 6.72
C TRP A 83 9.00 -38.20 6.90
N SER A 84 9.27 -39.48 7.10
CA SER A 84 8.26 -40.48 7.44
C SER A 84 8.84 -41.48 8.42
N ARG A 85 8.14 -41.65 9.54
CA ARG A 85 8.55 -42.58 10.59
C ARG A 85 7.37 -43.41 11.07
N THR A 86 7.70 -44.58 11.58
CA THR A 86 6.75 -45.46 12.24
C THR A 86 6.92 -45.32 13.74
N VAL A 87 5.90 -44.80 14.42
CA VAL A 87 5.87 -44.63 15.86
C VAL A 87 5.05 -45.76 16.46
N THR A 88 5.63 -46.47 17.42
CA THR A 88 4.94 -47.50 18.21
C THR A 88 4.56 -46.90 19.55
N GLU A 89 3.26 -46.68 19.76
CA GLU A 89 2.72 -46.22 21.03
C GLU A 89 2.22 -47.40 21.85
N THR A 90 2.68 -47.47 23.09
CA THR A 90 2.17 -48.40 24.08
C THR A 90 1.22 -47.63 24.99
N TYR A 91 -0.04 -48.03 25.04
CA TYR A 91 -1.04 -47.41 25.90
C TYR A 91 -1.77 -48.47 26.72
N THR A 92 -2.23 -48.09 27.91
CA THR A 92 -3.04 -48.98 28.76
C THR A 92 -4.51 -48.71 28.45
N ASP A 93 -5.24 -49.75 28.07
CA ASP A 93 -6.67 -49.64 27.80
C ASP A 93 -7.48 -49.45 29.10
N SER A 94 -8.78 -49.13 28.96
CA SER A 94 -9.70 -48.97 30.09
C SER A 94 -9.90 -50.24 30.93
N GLN A 95 -9.39 -51.39 30.46
CA GLN A 95 -9.42 -52.68 31.15
C GLN A 95 -8.07 -53.01 31.82
N GLY A 96 -7.12 -52.08 31.82
CA GLY A 96 -5.81 -52.25 32.46
C GLY A 96 -4.83 -53.11 31.66
N ARG A 97 -5.12 -53.43 30.40
CA ARG A 97 -4.21 -54.21 29.53
C ARG A 97 -3.34 -53.26 28.71
N THR A 98 -2.05 -53.58 28.66
CA THR A 98 -1.10 -52.87 27.81
C THR A 98 -1.33 -53.27 26.36
N GLN A 99 -1.71 -52.30 25.53
CA GLN A 99 -1.90 -52.45 24.09
C GLN A 99 -0.78 -51.71 23.37
N THR A 100 -0.33 -52.26 22.26
CA THR A 100 0.64 -51.62 21.38
C THR A 100 -0.03 -51.30 20.06
N ARG A 101 0.05 -50.05 19.60
CA ARG A 101 -0.41 -49.65 18.28
C ARG A 101 0.73 -48.99 17.51
N THR A 102 0.85 -49.39 16.26
CA THR A 102 1.76 -48.76 15.31
C THR A 102 1.03 -47.66 14.54
N ARG A 103 1.64 -46.48 14.46
CA ARG A 103 1.15 -45.33 13.68
C ARG A 103 2.24 -44.86 12.74
N HIS A 104 1.85 -44.55 11.51
CA HIS A 104 2.73 -43.85 10.56
C HIS A 104 2.52 -42.34 10.71
N GLU A 105 3.63 -41.62 10.85
CA GLU A 105 3.67 -40.16 10.86
C GLU A 105 4.55 -39.67 9.71
N SER A 106 4.15 -38.57 9.09
CA SER A 106 4.96 -37.92 8.07
C SER A 106 4.73 -36.41 8.09
N GLY A 107 5.69 -35.68 7.57
CA GLY A 107 5.59 -34.22 7.49
C GLY A 107 6.75 -33.61 6.72
N TRP A 108 6.69 -32.29 6.60
CA TRP A 108 7.74 -31.48 6.01
C TRP A 108 8.47 -30.72 7.10
N LYS A 109 9.78 -30.57 6.94
CA LYS A 109 10.61 -29.78 7.83
C LYS A 109 11.50 -28.87 7.00
N THR A 110 11.48 -27.57 7.27
CA THR A 110 12.42 -26.63 6.65
C THR A 110 13.84 -26.97 7.09
N VAL A 111 14.72 -27.25 6.13
CA VAL A 111 16.12 -27.65 6.34
C VAL A 111 17.10 -26.54 5.97
N ALA A 112 16.70 -25.63 5.10
CA ALA A 112 17.45 -24.43 4.77
C ALA A 112 16.48 -23.34 4.27
N ASN A 113 16.82 -22.09 4.53
CA ASN A 113 16.13 -20.94 3.98
C ASN A 113 17.11 -19.77 3.89
N GLY A 114 16.71 -18.76 3.12
CA GLY A 114 17.48 -17.54 2.98
C GLY A 114 16.75 -16.53 2.11
N GLY A 115 17.39 -15.40 1.89
CA GLY A 115 16.86 -14.33 1.07
C GLY A 115 17.72 -13.08 1.20
N GLU A 116 17.54 -12.19 0.23
CA GLU A 116 18.26 -10.93 0.15
C GLU A 116 17.37 -9.90 -0.53
N GLU A 117 17.55 -8.64 -0.16
CA GLU A 117 16.83 -7.50 -0.72
C GLU A 117 17.78 -6.32 -0.91
N ILE A 118 17.57 -5.57 -1.99
CA ILE A 118 18.33 -4.35 -2.29
C ILE A 118 17.40 -3.15 -2.50
N PRO A 119 17.86 -1.91 -2.23
CA PRO A 119 17.18 -0.71 -2.67
C PRO A 119 17.05 -0.71 -4.19
N PHE A 120 15.94 -0.19 -4.70
CA PHE A 120 15.63 -0.23 -6.13
C PHE A 120 14.82 1.00 -6.54
N TYR A 121 14.51 1.11 -7.83
CA TYR A 121 13.70 2.18 -8.39
C TYR A 121 12.39 1.62 -8.91
N LEU A 122 11.30 2.35 -8.68
CA LEU A 122 10.06 2.13 -9.38
C LEU A 122 9.97 3.13 -10.52
N GLN A 123 9.75 2.62 -11.73
CA GLN A 123 9.59 3.42 -12.93
C GLN A 123 8.14 3.38 -13.43
N ASP A 124 7.60 4.54 -13.78
CA ASP A 124 6.34 4.65 -14.51
C ASP A 124 6.55 5.47 -15.80
N ASP A 125 5.45 5.85 -16.45
CA ASP A 125 5.44 6.68 -17.65
C ASP A 125 5.92 8.13 -17.40
N CYS A 126 5.95 8.57 -16.14
CA CYS A 126 6.27 9.94 -15.76
C CYS A 126 7.68 10.10 -15.22
N GLY A 127 8.30 9.05 -14.69
CA GLY A 127 9.65 9.11 -14.11
C GLY A 127 10.01 7.90 -13.26
N VAL A 128 10.91 8.13 -12.30
CA VAL A 128 11.45 7.11 -11.40
C VAL A 128 11.46 7.59 -9.95
N ILE A 129 11.24 6.68 -9.01
CA ILE A 129 11.37 6.96 -7.58
C ILE A 129 12.09 5.81 -6.87
N ARG A 130 12.98 6.17 -5.94
CA ARG A 130 13.73 5.19 -5.15
C ARG A 130 12.84 4.57 -4.07
N ILE A 131 12.96 3.27 -3.89
CA ILE A 131 12.27 2.49 -2.85
C ILE A 131 13.32 1.82 -1.96
N GLN A 132 13.15 1.99 -0.66
CA GLN A 132 13.89 1.28 0.37
C GLN A 132 13.03 0.14 0.92
N PRO A 133 13.23 -1.13 0.51
CA PRO A 133 12.34 -2.23 0.88
C PRO A 133 12.40 -2.63 2.36
N ALA A 134 13.41 -2.17 3.10
CA ALA A 134 13.59 -2.51 4.50
C ALA A 134 12.31 -2.25 5.32
N HIS A 135 11.88 -3.28 6.05
CA HIS A 135 10.63 -3.31 6.85
C HIS A 135 9.32 -3.28 6.05
N ALA A 136 9.37 -3.34 4.71
CA ALA A 136 8.18 -3.55 3.91
C ALA A 136 7.67 -4.99 4.09
N LYS A 137 6.34 -5.15 4.07
CA LYS A 137 5.75 -6.45 3.77
C LYS A 137 5.90 -6.69 2.27
N ILE A 138 6.72 -7.64 1.87
CA ILE A 138 6.92 -7.98 0.46
C ILE A 138 6.07 -9.20 0.10
N GLU A 139 5.30 -9.09 -0.98
CA GLU A 139 4.50 -10.17 -1.57
C GLU A 139 5.07 -10.53 -2.97
N PRO A 140 6.17 -11.30 -3.00
CA PRO A 140 6.84 -11.68 -4.24
C PRO A 140 6.07 -12.74 -5.03
N ALA A 141 6.36 -12.81 -6.33
CA ALA A 141 5.87 -13.86 -7.21
C ALA A 141 6.67 -15.14 -6.98
N THR A 142 6.05 -16.29 -7.18
CA THR A 142 6.77 -17.58 -7.10
C THR A 142 7.52 -17.77 -8.41
N VAL A 143 8.85 -17.89 -8.33
CA VAL A 143 9.74 -18.03 -9.50
C VAL A 143 10.34 -19.43 -9.62
N PHE A 144 10.35 -20.20 -8.52
CA PHE A 144 10.76 -21.59 -8.49
C PHE A 144 9.87 -22.37 -7.53
N ASP A 145 9.37 -23.52 -7.96
CA ASP A 145 8.61 -24.45 -7.12
C ASP A 145 8.80 -25.86 -7.69
N THR A 146 9.62 -26.69 -7.03
CA THR A 146 9.92 -28.04 -7.53
C THR A 146 10.22 -28.99 -6.37
N THR A 147 9.70 -30.21 -6.47
CA THR A 147 10.05 -31.30 -5.57
C THR A 147 10.96 -32.29 -6.29
N CYS A 148 12.07 -32.69 -5.66
CA CYS A 148 13.02 -33.63 -6.23
C CYS A 148 13.47 -34.70 -5.22
N GLY A 149 14.02 -35.79 -5.76
CA GLY A 149 14.63 -36.87 -4.98
C GLY A 149 16.16 -36.86 -5.09
N ARG A 150 16.83 -37.79 -4.41
CA ARG A 150 18.31 -37.90 -4.38
C ARG A 150 19.01 -38.07 -5.73
N SER A 151 18.32 -38.57 -6.74
CA SER A 151 18.87 -38.74 -8.09
C SER A 151 18.99 -37.42 -8.84
N ASP A 152 18.32 -36.37 -8.38
CA ASP A 152 18.35 -35.04 -8.99
C ASP A 152 19.56 -34.24 -8.49
N ALA A 153 20.28 -33.58 -9.41
CA ALA A 153 21.40 -32.72 -9.09
C ALA A 153 21.00 -31.55 -8.16
N LEU A 154 19.74 -31.10 -8.24
CA LEU A 154 19.20 -30.05 -7.37
C LEU A 154 19.30 -30.42 -5.88
N TYR A 155 19.09 -31.70 -5.54
CA TYR A 155 18.97 -32.17 -4.17
C TYR A 155 20.19 -31.81 -3.31
N TYR A 156 21.40 -32.03 -3.83
CA TYR A 156 22.66 -31.71 -3.17
C TYR A 156 23.31 -30.42 -3.68
N GLY A 157 23.00 -29.98 -4.91
CA GLY A 157 23.58 -28.78 -5.51
C GLY A 157 23.09 -27.49 -4.87
N LYS A 158 21.82 -27.45 -4.43
CA LYS A 158 21.20 -26.28 -3.77
C LYS A 158 20.61 -26.59 -2.39
N GLY A 159 20.61 -27.85 -1.97
CA GLY A 159 20.13 -28.28 -0.66
C GLY A 159 21.27 -28.68 0.30
N PRO A 160 20.99 -28.85 1.61
CA PRO A 160 21.98 -29.31 2.59
C PRO A 160 22.57 -30.67 2.25
N THR A 161 23.83 -30.93 2.63
CA THR A 161 24.50 -32.20 2.34
C THR A 161 23.95 -33.38 3.18
N CYS A 162 23.49 -33.12 4.39
CA CYS A 162 22.88 -34.11 5.27
C CYS A 162 21.35 -34.08 5.17
N ALA A 163 20.72 -35.23 5.38
CA ALA A 163 19.27 -35.37 5.48
C ALA A 163 18.82 -35.33 6.95
N VAL A 164 17.59 -34.91 7.20
CA VAL A 164 16.99 -35.00 8.54
C VAL A 164 16.73 -36.45 8.95
N ALA A 165 16.57 -36.69 10.26
CA ALA A 165 16.14 -37.99 10.76
C ALA A 165 14.81 -38.41 10.13
N ASP A 166 14.67 -39.70 9.85
CA ASP A 166 13.50 -40.31 9.20
C ASP A 166 13.18 -39.73 7.80
N SER A 167 14.16 -39.11 7.13
CA SER A 167 13.96 -38.58 5.78
C SER A 167 13.68 -39.69 4.77
N ASP A 168 12.71 -39.45 3.90
CA ASP A 168 12.48 -40.26 2.71
C ASP A 168 13.18 -39.72 1.46
N HIS A 169 14.09 -38.77 1.66
CA HIS A 169 14.91 -38.16 0.63
C HIS A 169 14.14 -37.44 -0.48
N ARG A 170 12.97 -36.89 -0.14
CA ARG A 170 12.24 -35.94 -0.98
C ARG A 170 12.40 -34.53 -0.43
N ARG A 171 12.82 -33.60 -1.29
CA ARG A 171 12.96 -32.19 -0.94
C ARG A 171 12.10 -31.32 -1.82
N HIS A 172 11.43 -30.36 -1.21
CA HIS A 172 10.62 -29.34 -1.86
C HIS A 172 11.36 -28.01 -1.79
N PHE A 173 11.63 -27.45 -2.95
CA PHE A 173 12.36 -26.20 -3.13
C PHE A 173 11.39 -25.14 -3.62
N VAL A 174 11.30 -24.05 -2.89
CA VAL A 174 10.43 -22.90 -3.24
C VAL A 174 11.27 -21.64 -3.22
N GLU A 175 11.16 -20.84 -4.27
CA GLU A 175 11.72 -19.49 -4.34
C GLU A 175 10.65 -18.50 -4.80
N ARG A 176 10.62 -17.35 -4.12
CA ARG A 176 9.76 -16.24 -4.45
C ARG A 176 10.61 -15.00 -4.61
N ALA A 177 10.42 -14.28 -5.71
CA ALA A 177 11.20 -13.09 -6.02
C ALA A 177 10.34 -11.96 -6.60
N VAL A 178 10.84 -10.73 -6.49
CA VAL A 178 10.38 -9.60 -7.31
C VAL A 178 11.31 -9.52 -8.51
N PRO A 179 10.86 -9.94 -9.72
CA PRO A 179 11.71 -9.96 -10.89
C PRO A 179 12.06 -8.54 -11.34
N LEU A 180 13.26 -8.38 -11.91
CA LEU A 180 13.64 -7.14 -12.59
C LEU A 180 12.67 -6.87 -13.75
N HIS A 181 12.32 -5.60 -13.95
CA HIS A 181 11.30 -5.12 -14.89
C HIS A 181 9.87 -5.64 -14.62
N GLY A 182 9.66 -6.36 -13.52
CA GLY A 182 8.34 -6.81 -13.11
C GLY A 182 7.44 -5.66 -12.71
N THR A 183 6.17 -5.71 -13.11
CA THR A 183 5.18 -4.76 -12.60
C THR A 183 4.90 -5.02 -11.13
N ILE A 184 5.00 -3.97 -10.33
CA ILE A 184 4.76 -4.03 -8.89
C ILE A 184 3.82 -2.91 -8.44
N TYR A 185 3.14 -3.22 -7.34
CA TYR A 185 2.30 -2.35 -6.57
C TYR A 185 3.02 -1.98 -5.27
N VAL A 186 3.18 -0.69 -5.01
CA VAL A 186 3.88 -0.19 -3.83
C VAL A 186 2.97 0.75 -3.07
N MET A 187 2.83 0.51 -1.77
CA MET A 187 2.10 1.39 -0.87
C MET A 187 2.98 1.68 0.32
N GLY A 188 3.29 2.96 0.57
CA GLY A 188 4.17 3.34 1.68
C GLY A 188 4.32 4.86 1.81
N GLN A 189 5.15 5.28 2.76
CA GLN A 189 5.43 6.69 3.02
C GLN A 189 6.51 7.22 2.08
N ALA A 190 6.16 8.25 1.32
CA ALA A 190 7.11 9.13 0.68
C ALA A 190 7.72 10.07 1.71
N ARG A 191 9.05 10.08 1.78
CA ARG A 191 9.84 10.99 2.60
C ARG A 191 10.98 11.59 1.79
N GLU A 192 11.55 12.68 2.31
CA GLU A 192 12.74 13.28 1.71
C GLU A 192 13.96 12.40 2.02
N ARG A 193 14.79 12.20 1.00
CA ARG A 193 16.07 11.51 1.12
C ARG A 193 17.02 12.32 1.98
N LYS A 194 17.87 11.62 2.74
CA LYS A 194 18.86 12.24 3.62
C LYS A 194 20.10 12.74 2.87
N ASP A 195 20.38 12.14 1.72
CA ASP A 195 21.61 12.35 0.95
C ASP A 195 21.44 13.33 -0.22
N VAL A 196 20.24 13.42 -0.79
CA VAL A 196 19.91 14.33 -1.91
C VAL A 196 18.50 14.90 -1.75
N VAL A 197 18.23 16.04 -2.38
CA VAL A 197 16.89 16.67 -2.40
C VAL A 197 15.98 15.93 -3.39
N ALA A 198 15.57 14.73 -3.02
CA ALA A 198 14.65 13.89 -3.78
C ALA A 198 13.76 13.06 -2.84
N ALA A 199 12.60 12.62 -3.33
CA ALA A 199 11.73 11.73 -2.57
C ALA A 199 12.23 10.28 -2.66
N GLU A 200 12.01 9.52 -1.59
CA GLU A 200 12.09 8.06 -1.56
C GLU A 200 10.87 7.49 -0.85
N ILE A 201 10.50 6.26 -1.19
CA ILE A 201 9.53 5.48 -0.42
C ILE A 201 10.28 4.61 0.58
N ALA A 202 10.01 4.80 1.87
CA ALA A 202 10.73 4.10 2.92
C ALA A 202 9.92 4.08 4.21
N HIS A 203 10.20 3.08 5.04
CA HIS A 203 9.57 2.93 6.34
C HIS A 203 9.82 4.13 7.28
N ASP A 204 8.75 4.72 7.81
CA ASP A 204 8.73 5.85 8.75
C ASP A 204 8.16 5.49 10.14
N GLY A 205 7.83 4.21 10.39
CA GLY A 205 7.37 3.70 11.69
C GLY A 205 5.96 4.12 12.13
N LYS A 206 5.39 5.17 11.51
CA LYS A 206 4.02 5.65 11.76
C LYS A 206 2.98 5.08 10.79
N GLU A 207 3.42 4.36 9.78
CA GLU A 207 2.60 3.88 8.68
C GLU A 207 1.74 2.68 9.08
N LEU A 208 0.48 2.68 8.64
CA LEU A 208 -0.40 1.53 8.83
C LEU A 208 0.01 0.32 7.97
N MET A 209 0.64 0.59 6.82
CA MET A 209 1.08 -0.42 5.86
C MET A 209 2.23 0.13 5.01
N PHE A 210 3.33 -0.62 4.97
CA PHE A 210 4.34 -0.52 3.91
C PHE A 210 4.34 -1.86 3.17
N LEU A 211 3.88 -1.88 1.91
CA LEU A 211 3.64 -3.07 1.11
C LEU A 211 4.32 -2.91 -0.26
N ILE A 212 5.03 -3.96 -0.67
CA ILE A 212 5.55 -4.12 -2.02
C ILE A 212 5.00 -5.44 -2.54
N SER A 213 4.14 -5.42 -3.56
CA SER A 213 3.47 -6.62 -4.05
C SER A 213 3.61 -6.76 -5.57
N THR A 214 3.81 -7.99 -6.02
CA THR A 214 3.70 -8.35 -7.45
C THR A 214 2.26 -8.57 -7.89
N ARG A 215 1.31 -8.52 -6.95
CA ARG A 215 -0.13 -8.64 -7.19
C ARG A 215 -0.73 -7.27 -7.49
N THR A 216 -1.87 -7.27 -8.18
CA THR A 216 -2.63 -6.04 -8.40
C THR A 216 -3.31 -5.56 -7.13
N GLU A 217 -3.61 -4.27 -7.05
CA GLU A 217 -4.40 -3.67 -5.96
C GLU A 217 -5.72 -4.43 -5.71
N GLU A 218 -6.39 -4.84 -6.80
CA GLU A 218 -7.64 -5.61 -6.73
C GLU A 218 -7.44 -7.00 -6.11
N GLN A 219 -6.35 -7.70 -6.45
CA GLN A 219 -5.99 -8.98 -5.83
C GLN A 219 -5.65 -8.83 -4.34
N VAL A 220 -4.96 -7.74 -3.96
CA VAL A 220 -4.67 -7.43 -2.55
C VAL A 220 -5.96 -7.12 -1.79
N SER A 221 -6.83 -6.27 -2.35
CA SER A 221 -8.11 -5.84 -1.76
C SER A 221 -9.11 -6.98 -1.61
N SER A 222 -9.22 -7.86 -2.60
CA SER A 222 -10.12 -9.02 -2.57
C SER A 222 -9.73 -10.04 -1.50
N GLY A 223 -8.43 -10.33 -1.33
CA GLY A 223 -7.95 -11.20 -0.25
C GLY A 223 -8.29 -10.67 1.15
N LEU A 224 -8.19 -9.35 1.36
CA LEU A 224 -8.60 -8.71 2.61
C LEU A 224 -10.11 -8.75 2.83
N HIS A 225 -10.90 -8.64 1.76
CA HIS A 225 -12.36 -8.77 1.84
C HIS A 225 -12.81 -10.16 2.25
N GLY A 226 -12.22 -11.19 1.63
CA GLY A 226 -12.49 -12.59 1.99
C GLY A 226 -12.13 -12.85 3.45
N THR A 227 -10.98 -12.35 3.91
CA THR A 227 -10.56 -12.48 5.31
C THR A 227 -11.56 -11.84 6.28
N PHE A 228 -12.08 -10.64 5.98
CA PHE A 228 -13.08 -9.98 6.83
C PHE A 228 -14.32 -10.84 7.04
N TRP A 229 -14.90 -11.37 5.95
CA TRP A 229 -16.12 -12.18 6.03
C TRP A 229 -15.85 -13.56 6.62
N LEU A 230 -14.84 -14.28 6.16
CA LEU A 230 -14.54 -15.63 6.62
C LEU A 230 -14.24 -15.64 8.13
N VAL A 231 -13.36 -14.74 8.59
CA VAL A 231 -12.99 -14.68 10.01
C VAL A 231 -14.13 -14.11 10.85
N GLY A 232 -14.89 -13.16 10.34
CA GLY A 232 -16.06 -12.61 11.05
C GLY A 232 -17.17 -13.65 11.26
N LEU A 233 -17.50 -14.43 10.21
CA LEU A 233 -18.46 -15.52 10.29
C LEU A 233 -17.96 -16.68 11.16
N LEU A 234 -16.67 -17.02 11.09
CA LEU A 234 -16.05 -17.98 12.00
C LEU A 234 -16.15 -17.50 13.46
N GLY A 235 -15.89 -16.22 13.72
CA GLY A 235 -16.04 -15.62 15.04
C GLY A 235 -17.47 -15.73 15.57
N LEU A 236 -18.47 -15.40 14.74
CA LEU A 236 -19.89 -15.56 15.08
C LEU A 236 -20.23 -17.03 15.41
N MET A 237 -19.78 -17.96 14.58
CA MET A 237 -19.99 -19.40 14.79
C MET A 237 -19.38 -19.85 16.13
N LEU A 238 -18.12 -19.48 16.40
CA LEU A 238 -17.41 -19.87 17.63
C LEU A 238 -18.03 -19.25 18.88
N CYS A 239 -18.56 -18.02 18.77
CA CYS A 239 -19.27 -17.34 19.84
C CYS A 239 -20.49 -18.16 20.29
N VAL A 240 -21.28 -18.68 19.35
CA VAL A 240 -22.45 -19.52 19.65
C VAL A 240 -22.04 -20.95 20.04
N ALA A 241 -21.03 -21.52 19.37
CA ALA A 241 -20.58 -22.89 19.59
C ALA A 241 -20.05 -23.14 21.01
N GLY A 242 -19.44 -22.13 21.66
CA GLY A 242 -19.02 -22.25 23.07
C GLY A 242 -20.18 -22.53 24.03
N PHE A 243 -21.34 -21.91 23.79
CA PHE A 243 -22.56 -22.14 24.57
C PHE A 243 -23.24 -23.46 24.20
N VAL A 244 -23.33 -23.77 22.91
CA VAL A 244 -23.87 -25.06 22.44
C VAL A 244 -23.06 -26.23 23.00
N GLY A 245 -21.73 -26.13 23.00
CA GLY A 245 -20.84 -27.17 23.52
C GLY A 245 -21.02 -27.42 25.02
N ARG A 246 -21.21 -26.34 25.81
CA ARG A 246 -21.59 -26.44 27.23
C ARG A 246 -22.91 -27.18 27.39
N ASP A 247 -23.92 -26.82 26.60
CA ASP A 247 -25.29 -27.32 26.77
C ASP A 247 -25.40 -28.80 26.35
N VAL A 248 -24.68 -29.20 25.30
CA VAL A 248 -24.50 -30.62 24.93
C VAL A 248 -23.81 -31.41 26.06
N ALA A 249 -22.80 -30.82 26.70
CA ALA A 249 -22.08 -31.49 27.80
C ALA A 249 -22.93 -31.66 29.07
N ILE A 250 -23.97 -30.85 29.26
CA ILE A 250 -24.92 -30.95 30.39
C ILE A 250 -26.12 -31.86 30.04
N GLN A 251 -26.23 -32.36 28.80
CA GLN A 251 -27.36 -33.18 28.30
C GLN A 251 -28.72 -32.48 28.48
N CYS A 252 -28.75 -31.16 28.30
CA CYS A 252 -29.98 -30.37 28.38
C CYS A 252 -30.75 -30.39 27.06
N ASP A 253 -32.09 -30.24 27.15
CA ASP A 253 -32.98 -30.16 25.99
C ASP A 253 -32.75 -28.85 25.20
N PRO A 254 -32.42 -28.91 23.87
CA PRO A 254 -32.09 -27.74 23.07
C PRO A 254 -33.16 -26.65 22.99
N GLN A 255 -34.45 -26.97 23.23
CA GLN A 255 -35.55 -26.02 22.99
C GLN A 255 -35.60 -24.83 23.96
N SER A 256 -35.04 -24.96 25.17
CA SER A 256 -35.12 -23.93 26.21
C SER A 256 -34.09 -22.80 26.07
N PHE A 257 -33.02 -22.99 25.30
CA PHE A 257 -31.86 -22.07 25.22
C PHE A 257 -31.71 -21.32 23.89
N ASN A 258 -32.66 -21.45 22.97
CA ASN A 258 -32.68 -20.69 21.70
C ASN A 258 -32.53 -19.17 21.91
N ALA A 259 -33.13 -18.63 22.97
CA ALA A 259 -33.04 -17.21 23.30
C ALA A 259 -31.62 -16.78 23.68
N THR A 260 -30.86 -17.62 24.40
CA THR A 260 -29.48 -17.32 24.81
C THR A 260 -28.54 -17.30 23.61
N TYR A 261 -28.64 -18.28 22.70
CA TYR A 261 -27.83 -18.30 21.48
C TYR A 261 -28.11 -17.10 20.58
N LEU A 262 -29.39 -16.74 20.44
CA LEU A 262 -29.80 -15.55 19.68
C LEU A 262 -29.27 -14.26 20.31
N PHE A 263 -29.30 -14.15 21.64
CA PHE A 263 -28.78 -12.99 22.36
C PHE A 263 -27.27 -12.83 22.16
N GLU A 264 -26.50 -13.89 22.35
CA GLU A 264 -25.03 -13.87 22.17
C GLU A 264 -24.64 -13.59 20.72
N GLY A 265 -25.29 -14.27 19.76
CA GLY A 265 -25.09 -14.00 18.33
C GLY A 265 -25.44 -12.57 17.95
N SER A 266 -26.54 -12.02 18.47
CA SER A 266 -26.94 -10.63 18.24
C SER A 266 -25.96 -9.64 18.88
N GLY A 267 -25.44 -9.95 20.06
CA GLY A 267 -24.39 -9.18 20.74
C GLY A 267 -23.12 -9.11 19.90
N PHE A 268 -22.64 -10.25 19.39
CA PHE A 268 -21.49 -10.29 18.48
C PHE A 268 -21.73 -9.45 17.23
N LEU A 269 -22.88 -9.62 16.56
CA LEU A 269 -23.23 -8.85 15.37
C LEU A 269 -23.31 -7.35 15.66
N PHE A 270 -23.83 -6.96 16.83
CA PHE A 270 -23.89 -5.56 17.25
C PHE A 270 -22.48 -4.97 17.42
N VAL A 271 -21.58 -5.64 18.15
CA VAL A 271 -20.21 -5.17 18.33
C VAL A 271 -19.47 -5.14 16.99
N TRP A 272 -19.69 -6.13 16.13
CA TRP A 272 -19.10 -6.16 14.79
C TRP A 272 -19.58 -4.99 13.92
N PHE A 273 -20.88 -4.70 13.96
CA PHE A 273 -21.47 -3.55 13.27
C PHE A 273 -20.93 -2.21 13.81
N VAL A 274 -20.88 -2.03 15.13
CA VAL A 274 -20.33 -0.81 15.76
C VAL A 274 -18.86 -0.63 15.41
N GLY A 275 -18.05 -1.69 15.48
CA GLY A 275 -16.64 -1.65 15.12
C GLY A 275 -16.43 -1.32 13.63
N TRP A 276 -17.26 -1.90 12.76
CA TRP A 276 -17.25 -1.58 11.33
C TRP A 276 -17.66 -0.11 11.09
N PHE A 277 -18.72 0.38 11.72
CA PHE A 277 -19.19 1.77 11.61
C PHE A 277 -18.10 2.76 12.05
N TRP A 278 -17.49 2.51 13.23
CA TRP A 278 -16.38 3.30 13.76
C TRP A 278 -15.21 3.38 12.78
N MET A 279 -14.86 2.24 12.18
CA MET A 279 -13.80 2.18 11.16
C MET A 279 -14.17 2.97 9.90
N VAL A 280 -15.41 2.86 9.40
CA VAL A 280 -15.85 3.63 8.23
C VAL A 280 -15.74 5.12 8.49
N TYR A 281 -16.27 5.58 9.63
CA TYR A 281 -16.25 6.98 9.99
C TYR A 281 -14.83 7.54 10.04
N ASN A 282 -13.92 6.85 10.73
CA ASN A 282 -12.52 7.25 10.81
C ASN A 282 -11.81 7.23 9.46
N SER A 283 -12.12 6.28 8.56
CA SER A 283 -11.56 6.27 7.20
C SER A 283 -11.98 7.49 6.39
N MET A 284 -13.22 7.96 6.53
CA MET A 284 -13.67 9.19 5.85
C MET A 284 -12.99 10.45 6.40
N ILE A 285 -12.70 10.49 7.71
CA ILE A 285 -11.93 11.58 8.33
C ILE A 285 -10.49 11.59 7.81
N ASP A 286 -9.84 10.43 7.73
CA ASP A 286 -8.50 10.30 7.16
C ASP A 286 -8.48 10.79 5.70
N LEU A 287 -9.45 10.37 4.90
CA LEU A 287 -9.59 10.81 3.52
C LEU A 287 -9.81 12.33 3.39
N ARG A 288 -10.61 12.94 4.28
CA ARG A 288 -10.75 14.40 4.34
C ARG A 288 -9.43 15.09 4.66
N GLN A 289 -8.63 14.53 5.56
CA GLN A 289 -7.32 15.07 5.90
C GLN A 289 -6.33 14.94 4.74
N ARG A 290 -6.42 13.86 3.94
CA ARG A 290 -5.64 13.70 2.70
C ARG A 290 -5.98 14.77 1.67
N VAL A 291 -7.26 15.08 1.47
CA VAL A 291 -7.64 16.18 0.56
C VAL A 291 -7.04 17.51 1.02
N ARG A 292 -7.05 17.79 2.33
CA ARG A 292 -6.39 18.99 2.88
C ARG A 292 -4.88 18.97 2.69
N GLN A 293 -4.22 17.83 2.87
CA GLN A 293 -2.79 17.69 2.63
C GLN A 293 -2.46 17.92 1.15
N ALA A 294 -3.25 17.38 0.23
CA ALA A 294 -3.08 17.60 -1.19
C ALA A 294 -3.26 19.08 -1.57
N TRP A 295 -4.23 19.77 -0.97
CA TRP A 295 -4.37 21.22 -1.12
C TRP A 295 -3.14 21.98 -0.61
N ALA A 296 -2.63 21.62 0.57
CA ALA A 296 -1.41 22.23 1.12
C ALA A 296 -0.19 22.01 0.21
N ASN A 297 -0.10 20.85 -0.45
CA ASN A 297 0.97 20.58 -1.42
C ASN A 297 0.87 21.52 -2.64
N VAL A 298 -0.35 21.79 -3.14
CA VAL A 298 -0.57 22.78 -4.22
C VAL A 298 -0.15 24.17 -3.76
N ASP A 299 -0.57 24.59 -2.57
CA ASP A 299 -0.25 25.90 -2.00
C ASP A 299 1.26 26.11 -1.86
N VAL A 300 2.00 25.08 -1.41
CA VAL A 300 3.47 25.12 -1.34
C VAL A 300 4.10 25.34 -2.72
N GLN A 301 3.60 24.70 -3.78
CA GLN A 301 4.15 24.90 -5.13
C GLN A 301 3.76 26.26 -5.72
N LEU A 302 2.55 26.75 -5.46
CA LEU A 302 2.13 28.11 -5.83
C LEU A 302 2.99 29.15 -5.14
N LYS A 303 3.30 28.97 -3.86
CA LYS A 303 4.24 29.83 -3.12
C LYS A 303 5.65 29.77 -3.72
N ARG A 304 6.14 28.59 -4.08
CA ARG A 304 7.44 28.47 -4.77
C ARG A 304 7.46 29.25 -6.09
N ARG A 305 6.37 29.19 -6.88
CA ARG A 305 6.23 29.99 -8.10
C ARG A 305 6.25 31.49 -7.79
N TYR A 306 5.51 31.92 -6.78
CA TYR A 306 5.50 33.31 -6.30
C TYR A 306 6.91 33.80 -5.95
N ASP A 307 7.70 32.98 -5.23
CA ASP A 307 9.04 33.33 -4.79
C ASP A 307 10.06 33.39 -5.97
N LEU A 308 9.81 32.65 -7.06
CA LEU A 308 10.67 32.62 -8.25
C LEU A 308 10.45 33.81 -9.20
N ILE A 309 9.21 34.30 -9.33
CA ILE A 309 8.84 35.35 -10.30
C ILE A 309 9.65 36.64 -10.10
N PRO A 310 9.81 37.22 -8.89
CA PRO A 310 10.59 38.45 -8.70
C PRO A 310 12.05 38.31 -9.12
N ASN A 311 12.65 37.14 -8.92
CA ASN A 311 14.03 36.88 -9.30
C ASN A 311 14.18 36.82 -10.82
N LEU A 312 13.22 36.18 -11.51
CA LEU A 312 13.15 36.16 -12.97
C LEU A 312 12.98 37.57 -13.55
N VAL A 313 12.04 38.34 -12.99
CA VAL A 313 11.77 39.71 -13.43
C VAL A 313 13.01 40.59 -13.28
N ARG A 314 13.70 40.52 -12.13
CA ARG A 314 14.94 41.28 -11.91
C ARG A 314 16.06 40.90 -12.88
N ALA A 315 16.20 39.61 -13.19
CA ALA A 315 17.21 39.14 -14.15
C ALA A 315 16.97 39.69 -15.56
N VAL A 316 15.70 39.81 -15.95
CA VAL A 316 15.28 40.36 -17.25
C VAL A 316 15.38 41.90 -17.27
N GLU A 317 14.97 42.57 -16.19
CA GLU A 317 15.07 44.03 -16.07
C GLU A 317 16.52 44.52 -16.14
N GLY A 318 17.44 43.87 -15.43
CA GLY A 318 18.88 44.22 -15.45
C GLY A 318 19.56 44.06 -16.81
N MET A 319 18.89 43.42 -17.79
CA MET A 319 19.37 43.32 -19.16
C MET A 319 18.73 44.36 -20.09
N ARG A 320 17.55 44.91 -19.76
CA ARG A 320 16.79 45.87 -20.59
C ARG A 320 15.88 46.78 -19.75
N ASP A 321 16.39 47.96 -19.38
CA ASP A 321 15.67 48.89 -18.49
C ASP A 321 14.52 49.68 -19.15
N HIS A 322 14.39 49.74 -20.48
CA HIS A 322 13.57 50.76 -21.16
C HIS A 322 12.58 50.29 -22.23
N GLU A 323 12.16 49.02 -22.23
CA GLU A 323 11.23 48.51 -23.24
C GLU A 323 9.79 48.34 -22.71
N GLN A 324 8.86 49.17 -23.23
CA GLN A 324 7.46 49.21 -22.77
C GLN A 324 6.72 47.86 -22.95
N LYS A 325 6.99 47.14 -24.04
CA LYS A 325 6.41 45.80 -24.29
C LYS A 325 6.89 44.78 -23.27
N LEU A 326 8.18 44.81 -22.91
CA LEU A 326 8.75 43.94 -21.89
C LEU A 326 8.12 44.21 -20.52
N GLN A 327 8.04 45.48 -20.13
CA GLN A 327 7.40 45.88 -18.87
C GLN A 327 5.93 45.45 -18.76
N THR A 328 5.22 45.41 -19.89
CA THR A 328 3.83 44.91 -19.93
C THR A 328 3.75 43.39 -19.67
N GLU A 329 4.63 42.59 -20.26
CA GLU A 329 4.68 41.13 -20.01
C GLU A 329 5.17 40.82 -18.58
N LEU A 330 6.14 41.57 -18.06
CA LEU A 330 6.59 41.48 -16.66
C LEU A 330 5.49 41.89 -15.68
N ALA A 331 4.70 42.91 -16.00
CA ALA A 331 3.53 43.29 -15.21
C ALA A 331 2.48 42.16 -15.19
N ARG A 332 2.23 41.48 -16.31
CA ARG A 332 1.36 40.29 -16.33
C ARG A 332 1.86 39.18 -15.43
N LEU A 333 3.16 38.85 -15.47
CA LEU A 333 3.76 37.88 -14.55
C LEU A 333 3.58 38.30 -13.08
N ARG A 334 3.70 39.59 -12.77
CA ARG A 334 3.43 40.13 -11.41
C ARG A 334 1.96 40.02 -11.02
N THR A 335 1.00 40.08 -11.94
CA THR A 335 -0.42 39.87 -11.61
C THR A 335 -0.75 38.42 -11.26
N GLN A 336 0.10 37.46 -11.65
CA GLN A 336 -0.02 36.03 -11.32
C GLN A 336 0.53 35.69 -9.92
N LEU A 337 0.82 36.70 -9.11
CA LEU A 337 1.28 36.57 -7.73
C LEU A 337 0.11 36.34 -6.72
N GLN A 338 -1.15 36.33 -7.15
CA GLN A 338 -2.30 36.16 -6.25
C GLN A 338 -2.83 34.72 -6.28
N ALA A 339 -2.70 34.04 -5.14
CA ALA A 339 -3.24 32.69 -4.94
C ALA A 339 -4.78 32.69 -5.03
N THR A 340 -5.34 31.87 -5.90
CA THR A 340 -6.79 31.72 -6.11
C THR A 340 -7.32 30.53 -5.29
N PRO A 341 -8.37 30.72 -4.47
CA PRO A 341 -9.01 29.61 -3.76
C PRO A 341 -9.53 28.50 -4.70
N PRO A 342 -9.66 27.24 -4.23
CA PRO A 342 -10.18 26.16 -5.06
C PRO A 342 -11.63 26.44 -5.46
N GLY A 343 -11.94 26.25 -6.74
CA GLY A 343 -13.27 26.49 -7.29
C GLY A 343 -13.53 27.94 -7.72
N GLU A 344 -12.58 28.85 -7.54
CA GLU A 344 -12.68 30.23 -8.02
C GLU A 344 -11.85 30.44 -9.30
N PRO A 345 -12.37 31.23 -10.26
CA PRO A 345 -11.59 31.68 -11.41
C PRO A 345 -10.63 32.80 -10.95
N GLY A 346 -9.33 32.64 -11.23
CA GLY A 346 -8.32 33.64 -10.88
C GLY A 346 -7.04 33.55 -11.74
N PRO A 347 -6.06 34.45 -11.51
CA PRO A 347 -4.90 34.63 -12.39
C PRO A 347 -3.93 33.44 -12.39
N ASP A 348 -4.02 32.56 -11.39
CA ASP A 348 -3.20 31.36 -11.27
C ASP A 348 -3.39 30.33 -12.38
N HIS A 349 -4.48 30.46 -13.15
CA HIS A 349 -4.88 29.47 -14.16
C HIS A 349 -4.09 29.57 -15.48
N GLN A 350 -3.30 30.61 -15.67
CA GLN A 350 -2.41 30.77 -16.84
C GLN A 350 -0.97 30.39 -16.47
N ALA A 351 -0.35 29.49 -17.24
CA ALA A 351 1.02 29.06 -16.98
C ALA A 351 2.02 30.20 -17.24
N CYS A 352 2.79 30.58 -16.21
CA CYS A 352 3.81 31.64 -16.30
C CYS A 352 4.93 31.29 -17.29
N SER A 353 5.19 29.99 -17.45
CA SER A 353 6.22 29.45 -18.34
C SER A 353 6.00 29.80 -19.82
N VAL A 354 4.76 29.90 -20.28
CA VAL A 354 4.42 30.25 -21.67
C VAL A 354 4.79 31.71 -21.95
N THR A 355 4.40 32.62 -21.05
CA THR A 355 4.79 34.02 -21.09
C THR A 355 6.31 34.16 -21.07
N MET A 356 7.00 33.39 -20.21
CA MET A 356 8.46 33.42 -20.15
C MET A 356 9.14 32.91 -21.42
N THR A 357 8.61 31.83 -22.02
CA THR A 357 9.14 31.30 -23.29
C THR A 357 9.00 32.33 -24.41
N THR A 358 7.87 33.02 -24.47
CA THR A 358 7.65 34.13 -25.42
C THR A 358 8.63 35.27 -25.22
N VAL A 359 8.96 35.62 -23.97
CA VAL A 359 10.00 36.62 -23.65
C VAL A 359 11.37 36.15 -24.15
N VAL A 360 11.74 34.90 -23.93
CA VAL A 360 13.03 34.34 -24.41
C VAL A 360 13.15 34.31 -25.93
N GLU A 361 12.06 34.03 -26.65
CA GLU A 361 12.06 34.07 -28.11
C GLU A 361 12.27 35.48 -28.67
N ARG A 362 11.72 36.49 -27.99
CA ARG A 362 11.87 37.91 -28.37
C ARG A 362 13.25 38.47 -28.03
N TYR A 363 13.92 37.90 -27.02
CA TYR A 363 15.20 38.38 -26.48
C TYR A 363 16.24 37.24 -26.41
N PRO A 364 16.86 36.87 -27.55
CA PRO A 364 17.82 35.76 -27.61
C PRO A 364 19.01 35.91 -26.67
N GLU A 365 19.38 37.13 -26.29
CA GLU A 365 20.42 37.44 -25.30
C GLU A 365 20.18 36.77 -23.95
N LEU A 366 18.91 36.52 -23.57
CA LEU A 366 18.55 35.80 -22.35
C LEU A 366 19.03 34.35 -22.36
N ARG A 367 19.20 33.75 -23.56
CA ARG A 367 19.72 32.37 -23.71
C ARG A 367 21.20 32.26 -23.39
N ALA A 368 21.93 33.37 -23.38
CA ALA A 368 23.35 33.37 -23.00
C ALA A 368 23.55 33.53 -21.48
N ASN A 369 22.51 33.88 -20.72
CA ASN A 369 22.60 34.10 -19.29
C ASN A 369 22.25 32.83 -18.51
N GLU A 370 23.27 32.15 -17.97
CA GLU A 370 23.09 30.93 -17.19
C GLU A 370 22.19 31.11 -15.95
N SER A 371 22.25 32.27 -15.29
CA SER A 371 21.41 32.54 -14.11
C SER A 371 19.93 32.62 -14.50
N PHE A 372 19.63 33.25 -15.63
CA PHE A 372 18.27 33.32 -16.18
C PHE A 372 17.78 31.93 -16.62
N LEU A 373 18.61 31.16 -17.33
CA LEU A 373 18.26 29.79 -17.76
C LEU A 373 17.94 28.88 -16.57
N ASN A 374 18.72 28.97 -15.49
CA ASN A 374 18.47 28.21 -14.26
C ASN A 374 17.15 28.59 -13.60
N LEU A 375 16.83 29.89 -13.52
CA LEU A 375 15.54 30.36 -12.99
C LEU A 375 14.36 29.94 -13.88
N GLN A 376 14.51 30.00 -15.20
CA GLN A 376 13.50 29.56 -16.16
C GLN A 376 13.23 28.07 -16.01
N LYS A 377 14.30 27.25 -15.90
CA LYS A 377 14.19 25.81 -15.65
C LYS A 377 13.44 25.53 -14.34
N ASN A 378 13.83 26.20 -13.25
CA ASN A 378 13.14 26.07 -11.96
C ASN A 378 11.66 26.45 -12.03
N LEU A 379 11.30 27.47 -12.82
CA LEU A 379 9.90 27.86 -13.04
C LEU A 379 9.14 26.77 -13.81
N VAL A 380 9.71 26.24 -14.89
CA VAL A 380 9.11 25.15 -15.68
C VAL A 380 8.90 23.91 -14.81
N ASP A 381 9.90 23.52 -14.03
CA ASP A 381 9.80 22.39 -13.09
C ASP A 381 8.71 22.64 -12.03
N THR A 382 8.57 23.89 -11.55
CA THR A 382 7.53 24.26 -10.58
C THR A 382 6.15 24.20 -11.22
N GLU A 383 5.97 24.69 -12.45
CA GLU A 383 4.69 24.58 -13.19
C GLU A 383 4.29 23.13 -13.44
N GLN A 384 5.25 22.26 -13.79
CA GLN A 384 4.98 20.83 -13.94
C GLN A 384 4.56 20.20 -12.60
N ARG A 385 5.21 20.57 -11.48
CA ARG A 385 4.82 20.10 -10.14
C ARG A 385 3.47 20.63 -9.69
N ILE A 386 3.11 21.88 -10.05
CA ILE A 386 1.77 22.44 -9.80
C ILE A 386 0.71 21.61 -10.55
N ALA A 387 0.93 21.30 -11.82
CA ALA A 387 0.01 20.48 -12.60
C ALA A 387 -0.20 19.08 -11.98
N LEU A 388 0.89 18.43 -11.58
CA LEU A 388 0.83 17.14 -10.88
C LEU A 388 0.12 17.24 -9.52
N ALA A 389 0.38 18.31 -8.74
CA ALA A 389 -0.28 18.56 -7.46
C ALA A 389 -1.80 18.77 -7.61
N ARG A 390 -2.21 19.52 -8.64
CA ARG A 390 -3.63 19.79 -8.96
C ARG A 390 -4.34 18.52 -9.40
N SER A 391 -3.72 17.72 -10.28
CA SER A 391 -4.24 16.41 -10.67
C SER A 391 -4.44 15.52 -9.45
N TYR A 392 -3.40 15.38 -8.61
CA TYR A 392 -3.45 14.57 -7.40
C TYR A 392 -4.53 15.05 -6.42
N PHE A 393 -4.67 16.37 -6.21
CA PHE A 393 -5.75 16.93 -5.40
C PHE A 393 -7.12 16.58 -5.98
N ASN A 394 -7.31 16.73 -7.30
CA ASN A 394 -8.56 16.42 -7.98
C ASN A 394 -8.90 14.93 -7.86
N ASP A 395 -7.91 14.05 -7.98
CA ASP A 395 -8.09 12.60 -7.84
C ASP A 395 -8.56 12.22 -6.43
N ILE A 396 -7.90 12.75 -5.37
CA ILE A 396 -8.33 12.51 -3.99
C ILE A 396 -9.70 13.15 -3.71
N ALA A 397 -9.92 14.39 -4.15
CA ALA A 397 -11.19 15.10 -3.93
C ALA A 397 -12.35 14.41 -4.64
N MET A 398 -12.13 13.90 -5.86
CA MET A 398 -13.09 13.06 -6.58
C MET A 398 -13.37 11.77 -5.84
N PHE A 399 -12.33 11.08 -5.36
CA PHE A 399 -12.50 9.85 -4.58
C PHE A 399 -13.30 10.11 -3.28
N TYR A 400 -12.97 11.18 -2.56
CA TYR A 400 -13.72 11.66 -1.40
C TYR A 400 -15.17 11.99 -1.72
N ASN A 401 -15.44 12.67 -2.83
CA ASN A 401 -16.81 12.99 -3.28
C ASN A 401 -17.61 11.74 -3.66
N THR A 402 -16.99 10.75 -4.30
CA THR A 402 -17.61 9.48 -4.66
C THR A 402 -18.06 8.69 -3.42
N ARG A 403 -17.34 8.80 -2.30
CA ARG A 403 -17.72 8.19 -1.01
C ARG A 403 -19.05 8.74 -0.47
N PHE A 404 -19.41 10.00 -0.76
CA PHE A 404 -20.74 10.54 -0.41
C PHE A 404 -21.88 9.95 -1.24
N GLN A 405 -21.58 9.35 -2.38
CA GLN A 405 -22.57 8.79 -3.30
C GLN A 405 -22.67 7.26 -3.18
N THR A 406 -21.67 6.63 -2.58
CA THR A 406 -21.58 5.17 -2.47
C THR A 406 -22.21 4.68 -1.16
N ILE A 407 -23.05 3.65 -1.23
CA ILE A 407 -23.59 2.99 -0.04
C ILE A 407 -22.54 2.00 0.47
N PRO A 408 -22.28 1.94 1.80
CA PRO A 408 -23.01 2.60 2.88
C PRO A 408 -22.46 3.95 3.35
N ASP A 409 -21.33 4.38 2.79
CA ASP A 409 -20.56 5.56 3.22
C ASP A 409 -21.42 6.84 3.18
N ARG A 410 -22.33 6.97 2.21
CA ARG A 410 -23.33 8.05 2.12
C ARG A 410 -24.06 8.32 3.45
N TYR A 411 -24.52 7.27 4.13
CA TYR A 411 -25.30 7.43 5.38
C TYR A 411 -24.41 7.86 6.54
N ILE A 412 -23.19 7.34 6.58
CA ILE A 412 -22.20 7.64 7.62
C ILE A 412 -21.70 9.08 7.48
N ALA A 413 -21.50 9.53 6.23
CA ALA A 413 -21.15 10.89 5.91
C ALA A 413 -22.23 11.90 6.36
N ALA A 414 -23.50 11.56 6.16
CA ALA A 414 -24.64 12.37 6.57
C ALA A 414 -24.72 12.53 8.10
N LEU A 415 -24.51 11.44 8.84
CA LEU A 415 -24.43 11.47 10.32
C LEU A 415 -23.26 12.35 10.81
N GLY A 416 -22.14 12.35 10.09
CA GLY A 416 -20.95 13.14 10.41
C GLY A 416 -20.97 14.60 9.96
N THR A 417 -22.03 15.09 9.32
CA THR A 417 -22.10 16.45 8.72
C THR A 417 -20.93 16.78 7.79
N MET A 418 -20.37 15.77 7.13
CA MET A 418 -19.24 15.96 6.23
C MET A 418 -19.71 16.63 4.93
N LYS A 419 -18.83 17.43 4.30
CA LYS A 419 -19.15 18.15 3.06
C LYS A 419 -18.22 17.70 1.93
N PRO A 420 -18.73 17.60 0.69
CA PRO A 420 -17.90 17.35 -0.49
C PRO A 420 -16.93 18.51 -0.74
N GLN A 421 -15.89 18.24 -1.52
CA GLN A 421 -14.86 19.21 -1.90
C GLN A 421 -15.04 19.65 -3.35
N VAL A 422 -14.78 20.93 -3.62
CA VAL A 422 -14.83 21.46 -4.99
C VAL A 422 -13.55 21.08 -5.70
N LEU A 423 -13.67 20.57 -6.93
CA LEU A 423 -12.53 20.24 -7.78
C LEU A 423 -11.90 21.51 -8.34
N MET A 424 -10.59 21.49 -8.55
CA MET A 424 -9.91 22.55 -9.29
C MET A 424 -10.24 22.44 -10.78
N ALA A 425 -10.54 23.56 -11.41
CA ALA A 425 -10.72 23.63 -12.86
C ALA A 425 -9.44 23.21 -13.58
N ALA A 426 -9.56 22.60 -14.76
CA ALA A 426 -8.39 22.29 -15.59
C ALA A 426 -7.90 23.55 -16.32
N ASN A 427 -6.58 23.77 -16.37
CA ASN A 427 -5.97 24.87 -17.10
C ASN A 427 -5.60 24.48 -18.54
N ASP A 428 -5.36 25.47 -19.42
CA ASP A 428 -4.91 25.22 -20.79
C ASP A 428 -3.56 24.49 -20.88
N PHE A 429 -2.67 24.64 -19.89
CA PHE A 429 -1.39 23.93 -19.82
C PHE A 429 -1.55 22.43 -19.53
N GLU A 430 -2.60 22.03 -18.80
CA GLU A 430 -2.91 20.63 -18.49
C GLU A 430 -3.51 19.89 -19.72
N ARG A 431 -3.89 20.63 -20.77
CA ARG A 431 -4.40 20.11 -22.05
C ARG A 431 -3.33 19.98 -23.13
N ALA A 432 -2.12 20.49 -22.89
CA ALA A 432 -1.04 20.37 -23.85
C ALA A 432 -0.56 18.90 -23.90
N PRO A 433 -0.63 18.22 -25.06
CA PRO A 433 -0.13 16.85 -25.16
C PRO A 433 1.37 16.85 -24.83
N LEU A 434 1.77 15.99 -23.89
CA LEU A 434 3.18 15.68 -23.65
C LEU A 434 3.78 15.22 -24.97
N ARG A 435 4.58 16.07 -25.60
CA ARG A 435 5.37 15.68 -26.78
C ARG A 435 6.45 14.75 -26.29
N VAL A 436 6.20 13.45 -26.38
CA VAL A 436 7.23 12.43 -26.21
C VAL A 436 8.19 12.58 -27.39
N ASN A 437 9.31 13.25 -27.18
CA ASN A 437 10.42 13.20 -28.11
C ASN A 437 11.04 11.81 -27.99
N LEU A 438 10.55 10.87 -28.81
CA LEU A 438 11.28 9.66 -29.07
C LEU A 438 12.57 10.08 -29.77
N ALA A 439 13.69 10.01 -29.06
CA ALA A 439 15.00 10.11 -29.68
C ALA A 439 15.04 9.07 -30.81
N THR A 440 15.13 9.55 -32.04
CA THR A 440 15.26 8.72 -33.24
C THR A 440 16.73 8.55 -33.57
#